data_AF-A0A1Q8Z6N9-F1
#
_entry.id   AF-A0A1Q8Z6N9-F1
#
_cell.length_a   1.000
_cell.length_b   1.000
_cell.length_c   1.000
_cell.angle_alpha   90.00
_cell.angle_beta   90.00
_cell.angle_gamma   90.00
#
_symmetry.space_group_name_H-M   'P 1'
#
loop_
_entity.id
_entity.type
_entity.pdbx_description
1 polymer ?
#
loop_
_entity_poly.entity_id
_entity_poly.type
_entity_poly.pdbx_seq_one_letter_code
_entity_poly.pdbx_strand_id
1 'polypeptide(L)'
;MAQWEAQSLGDFLRRIAIDYARFGYTRYVLRDIPLNKDPAAIDQKIRAAYHVTSCRTARMRMKRQGKARVQYLRFRHSFVLLATEGTHEAFARLHSYDMKDTPLHFQSYSIGFKGSTVSVQVTSRVWRRIERHMEDLIFQPQSVIEEAIASLPYYNFPGVVRQKQHLLHYVNQRRKVAGLQPITFNPMEAKRHLLRGNYNAALVKR
;
A
#
# COMPACT_ATOMS: atom_id res chain seq x y z
N MET A 1 21.12 4.71 10.07
CA MET A 1 20.17 4.52 8.95
C MET A 1 19.08 5.59 9.03
N ALA A 2 18.72 6.18 7.89
CA ALA A 2 17.77 7.29 7.84
C ALA A 2 16.33 6.83 8.17
N GLN A 3 15.72 7.42 9.20
CA GLN A 3 14.35 7.08 9.64
C GLN A 3 13.30 7.25 8.51
N TRP A 4 13.58 8.04 7.48
CA TRP A 4 12.66 8.43 6.41
C TRP A 4 12.85 7.66 5.10
N GLU A 5 13.83 6.77 5.01
CA GLU A 5 14.06 5.92 3.84
C GLU A 5 13.54 4.50 4.09
N ALA A 6 12.61 4.07 3.23
CA ALA A 6 12.11 2.71 3.23
C ALA A 6 13.12 1.77 2.56
N GLN A 7 13.37 0.63 3.22
CA GLN A 7 14.39 -0.33 2.78
C GLN A 7 13.89 -1.26 1.65
N SER A 8 12.57 -1.36 1.49
CA SER A 8 11.93 -2.15 0.45
C SER A 8 10.60 -1.50 0.06
N LEU A 9 10.06 -1.93 -1.09
CA LEU A 9 8.72 -1.52 -1.50
C LEU A 9 7.68 -1.94 -0.45
N GLY A 10 7.80 -3.15 0.11
CA GLY A 10 6.91 -3.63 1.17
C GLY A 10 6.93 -2.73 2.40
N ASP A 11 8.12 -2.31 2.85
CA ASP A 11 8.26 -1.37 3.97
C ASP A 11 7.66 0.00 3.62
N PHE A 12 7.89 0.53 2.42
CA PHE A 12 7.32 1.79 1.96
C PHE A 12 5.79 1.78 2.03
N LEU A 13 5.16 0.76 1.43
CA LEU A 13 3.71 0.59 1.41
C LEU A 13 3.14 0.39 2.83
N ARG A 14 3.80 -0.44 3.65
CA ARG A 14 3.40 -0.69 5.05
C ARG A 14 3.43 0.62 5.86
N ARG A 15 4.50 1.40 5.76
CA ARG A 15 4.64 2.66 6.49
C ARG A 15 3.53 3.64 6.12
N ILE A 16 3.27 3.82 4.82
CA ILE A 16 2.15 4.67 4.35
C ILE A 16 0.83 4.20 4.97
N ALA A 17 0.51 2.91 4.84
CA ALA A 17 -0.79 2.41 5.26
C ALA A 17 -0.97 2.41 6.79
N ILE A 18 0.06 1.97 7.51
CA ILE A 18 -0.06 1.57 8.92
C ILE A 18 0.42 2.66 9.86
N ASP A 19 1.53 3.32 9.54
CA ASP A 19 2.12 4.33 10.42
C ASP A 19 1.54 5.73 10.17
N TYR A 20 0.91 5.95 9.01
CA TYR A 20 0.44 7.27 8.60
C TYR A 20 -1.07 7.27 8.24
N ALA A 21 -1.50 6.62 7.16
CA ALA A 21 -2.87 6.73 6.67
C ALA A 21 -3.91 6.34 7.73
N ARG A 22 -3.66 5.26 8.49
CA ARG A 22 -4.50 4.82 9.62
C ARG A 22 -4.68 5.91 10.69
N PHE A 23 -3.70 6.79 10.87
CA PHE A 23 -3.71 7.87 11.85
C PHE A 23 -4.16 9.22 11.29
N GLY A 24 -4.84 9.21 10.13
CA GLY A 24 -5.47 10.38 9.54
C GLY A 24 -4.56 11.22 8.65
N TYR A 25 -3.39 10.69 8.25
CA TYR A 25 -2.59 11.29 7.19
C TYR A 25 -3.16 10.90 5.83
N THR A 26 -4.29 11.50 5.44
CA THR A 26 -5.04 11.09 4.25
C THR A 26 -4.66 11.89 3.01
N ARG A 27 -4.20 13.13 3.18
CA ARG A 27 -3.73 13.97 2.09
C ARG A 27 -2.32 13.58 1.67
N TYR A 28 -2.03 13.54 0.38
CA TYR A 28 -0.71 13.17 -0.11
C TYR A 28 -0.27 13.91 -1.37
N VAL A 29 1.05 13.93 -1.55
CA VAL A 29 1.72 14.33 -2.77
C VAL A 29 2.82 13.30 -3.04
N LEU A 30 2.80 12.68 -4.21
CA LEU A 30 3.82 11.74 -4.67
C LEU A 30 4.69 12.44 -5.73
N ARG A 31 6.02 12.36 -5.59
CA ARG A 31 6.99 12.97 -6.52
C ARG A 31 8.25 12.14 -6.63
N ASP A 32 9.02 12.41 -7.68
CA ASP A 32 10.34 11.83 -7.89
C ASP A 32 11.45 12.87 -7.69
N ILE A 33 12.57 12.38 -7.18
CA ILE A 33 13.85 13.06 -7.09
C ILE A 33 14.58 12.82 -8.41
N PRO A 34 14.97 13.87 -9.14
CA PRO A 34 15.76 13.74 -10.36
C PRO A 34 17.00 12.84 -10.13
N LEU A 35 17.29 11.96 -11.09
CA LEU A 35 18.37 10.95 -10.97
C LEU A 35 19.75 11.57 -10.79
N ASN A 36 19.95 12.81 -11.27
CA ASN A 36 21.19 13.55 -11.15
C ASN A 36 21.35 14.30 -9.81
N LYS A 37 20.42 14.16 -8.87
CA LYS A 37 20.47 14.80 -7.55
C LYS A 37 20.71 13.77 -6.46
N ASP A 38 21.52 14.16 -5.47
CA ASP A 38 21.69 13.38 -4.25
C ASP A 38 20.38 13.32 -3.44
N PRO A 39 19.80 12.11 -3.24
CA PRO A 39 18.59 11.94 -2.45
C PRO A 39 18.74 12.42 -1.01
N ALA A 40 19.91 12.26 -0.38
CA ALA A 40 20.12 12.64 1.02
C ALA A 40 20.05 14.16 1.22
N ALA A 41 20.67 14.93 0.33
CA ALA A 41 20.54 16.39 0.33
C ALA A 41 19.08 16.85 0.10
N ILE A 42 18.35 16.16 -0.77
CA ILE A 42 16.93 16.46 -1.04
C ILE A 42 16.05 16.12 0.17
N ASP A 43 16.31 15.00 0.85
CA ASP A 43 15.63 14.62 2.10
C ASP A 43 15.71 15.73 3.13
N GLN A 44 16.90 16.30 3.33
CA GLN A 44 17.12 17.39 4.29
C GLN A 44 16.33 18.65 3.90
N LYS A 45 16.38 19.05 2.63
CA LYS A 45 15.63 20.21 2.11
C LYS A 45 14.13 20.05 2.31
N ILE A 46 13.57 18.88 1.96
CA ILE A 46 12.15 18.60 2.11
C ILE A 46 11.75 18.63 3.59
N ARG A 47 12.51 17.95 4.47
CA ARG A 47 12.19 17.92 5.90
C ARG A 47 12.20 19.32 6.53
N ALA A 48 13.14 20.17 6.14
CA ALA A 48 13.20 21.54 6.59
C ALA A 48 12.00 22.35 6.08
N ALA A 49 11.70 22.29 4.79
CA ALA A 49 10.64 23.06 4.14
C ALA A 49 9.22 22.72 4.66
N TYR A 50 8.97 21.46 5.02
CA TYR A 50 7.66 20.99 5.50
C TYR A 50 7.63 20.75 7.01
N HIS A 51 8.63 21.22 7.76
CA HIS A 51 8.72 21.09 9.22
C HIS A 51 8.45 19.66 9.74
N VAL A 52 8.96 18.65 9.03
CA VAL A 52 8.73 17.24 9.35
C VAL A 52 9.38 16.90 10.69
N THR A 53 8.57 16.56 11.69
CA THR A 53 9.04 16.35 13.07
C THR A 53 8.64 14.99 13.64
N SER A 54 9.62 14.31 14.24
CA SER A 54 9.44 13.12 15.06
C SER A 54 9.03 13.45 16.50
N CYS A 55 9.08 14.72 16.91
CA CYS A 55 8.79 15.15 18.27
C CYS A 55 7.29 15.10 18.59
N ARG A 56 6.93 14.34 19.65
CA ARG A 56 5.55 14.15 20.08
C ARG A 56 4.89 15.47 20.55
N THR A 57 5.60 16.28 21.34
CA THR A 57 5.06 17.53 21.89
C THR A 57 4.77 18.55 20.79
N ALA A 58 5.68 18.68 19.82
CA ALA A 58 5.46 19.52 18.64
C ALA A 58 4.20 19.09 17.87
N ARG A 59 4.01 17.79 17.64
CA ARG A 59 2.79 17.26 16.99
C ARG A 59 1.52 17.53 17.80
N MET A 60 1.56 17.41 19.13
CA MET A 60 0.40 17.70 19.99
C MET A 60 0.03 19.19 19.94
N ARG A 61 1.04 20.08 19.98
CA ARG A 61 0.83 21.53 19.84
C ARG A 61 0.21 21.89 18.49
N MET A 62 0.72 21.34 17.38
CA MET A 62 0.15 21.56 16.05
C MET A 62 -1.32 21.11 15.97
N LYS A 63 -1.65 19.92 16.51
CA LYS A 63 -3.02 19.43 16.56
C LYS A 63 -3.96 20.40 17.30
N ARG A 64 -3.54 20.92 18.46
CA ARG A 64 -4.31 21.91 19.22
C ARG A 64 -4.52 23.22 18.47
N GLN A 65 -3.59 23.60 17.60
CA GLN A 65 -3.66 24.80 16.77
C GLN A 65 -4.38 24.59 15.43
N GLY A 66 -4.97 23.41 15.18
CA GLY A 66 -5.60 23.09 13.90
C GLY A 66 -4.62 23.02 12.72
N LYS A 67 -3.31 22.90 12.98
CA LYS A 67 -2.28 22.83 11.95
C LYS A 67 -2.12 21.41 11.44
N ALA A 68 -2.05 21.27 10.11
CA ALA A 68 -1.74 20.00 9.47
C ALA A 68 -0.31 19.59 9.82
N ARG A 69 -0.15 18.30 10.11
CA ARG A 69 1.15 17.67 10.35
C ARG A 69 1.59 16.99 9.06
N VAL A 70 2.83 17.21 8.64
CA VAL A 70 3.39 16.60 7.43
C VAL A 70 4.41 15.53 7.81
N GLN A 71 4.38 14.42 7.07
CA GLN A 71 5.34 13.33 7.13
C GLN A 71 5.96 13.13 5.76
N TYR A 72 7.23 12.72 5.79
CA TYR A 72 8.03 12.46 4.60
C TYR A 72 8.49 11.02 4.63
N LEU A 73 8.34 10.33 3.51
CA LEU A 73 8.82 8.98 3.31
C LEU A 73 9.36 8.83 1.90
N ARG A 74 10.56 8.27 1.76
CA ARG A 74 11.23 8.01 0.49
C ARG A 74 11.44 6.53 0.25
N PHE A 75 11.33 6.10 -1.00
CA PHE A 75 11.79 4.81 -1.49
C PHE A 75 12.57 5.03 -2.78
N ARG A 76 13.89 4.76 -2.75
CA ARG A 76 14.80 5.06 -3.85
C ARG A 76 14.72 6.55 -4.21
N HIS A 77 14.37 6.86 -5.46
CA HIS A 77 14.18 8.23 -5.97
C HIS A 77 12.74 8.72 -5.86
N SER A 78 11.77 7.92 -5.42
CA SER A 78 10.39 8.38 -5.25
C SER A 78 10.11 8.71 -3.79
N PHE A 79 9.35 9.77 -3.54
CA PHE A 79 8.93 10.13 -2.19
C PHE A 79 7.48 10.55 -2.12
N VAL A 80 6.91 10.38 -0.94
CA VAL A 80 5.58 10.87 -0.60
C VAL A 80 5.65 11.85 0.56
N LEU A 81 4.93 12.96 0.40
CA LEU A 81 4.53 13.82 1.51
C LEU A 81 3.11 13.45 1.90
N LEU A 82 2.91 13.19 3.18
CA LEU A 82 1.63 12.80 3.76
C LEU A 82 1.22 13.86 4.78
N ALA A 83 -0.01 14.35 4.72
CA ALA A 83 -0.50 15.37 5.62
C ALA A 83 -1.81 14.94 6.29
N THR A 84 -1.95 15.32 7.57
CA THR A 84 -3.26 15.28 8.22
C THR A 84 -4.13 16.44 7.75
N GLU A 85 -5.40 16.38 8.09
CA GLU A 85 -6.28 17.56 8.02
C GLU A 85 -5.70 18.73 8.86
N GLY A 86 -6.03 19.95 8.43
CA GLY A 86 -5.56 21.20 9.02
C GLY A 86 -4.81 22.10 8.03
N THR A 87 -4.32 23.23 8.52
CA THR A 87 -3.58 24.22 7.71
C THR A 87 -2.07 23.97 7.77
N HIS A 88 -1.40 24.00 6.62
CA HIS A 88 0.06 24.02 6.53
C HIS A 88 0.48 24.78 5.28
N GLU A 89 1.15 25.91 5.47
CA GLU A 89 1.41 26.89 4.40
C GLU A 89 2.14 26.28 3.19
N ALA A 90 3.30 25.65 3.40
CA ALA A 90 4.06 25.06 2.29
C ALA A 90 3.34 23.89 1.59
N PHE A 91 2.56 23.10 2.33
CA PHE A 91 1.83 21.95 1.78
C PHE A 91 0.59 22.40 1.00
N ALA A 92 -0.08 23.46 1.45
CA ALA A 92 -1.26 24.02 0.79
C ALA A 92 -0.96 24.56 -0.63
N ARG A 93 0.30 24.93 -0.90
CA ARG A 93 0.76 25.35 -2.23
C ARG A 93 0.97 24.18 -3.21
N LEU A 94 0.94 22.94 -2.73
CA LEU A 94 1.07 21.76 -3.57
C LEU A 94 -0.30 21.29 -4.06
N HIS A 95 -0.37 20.87 -5.32
CA HIS A 95 -1.48 20.05 -5.77
C HIS A 95 -1.43 18.69 -5.05
N SER A 96 -2.35 18.49 -4.11
CA SER A 96 -2.44 17.31 -3.25
C SER A 96 -3.74 16.56 -3.49
N TYR A 97 -3.70 15.24 -3.34
CA TYR A 97 -4.88 14.38 -3.39
C TYR A 97 -5.27 13.95 -1.97
N ASP A 98 -6.52 13.53 -1.77
CA ASP A 98 -6.92 12.78 -0.58
C ASP A 98 -7.06 11.29 -0.94
N MET A 99 -6.39 10.39 -0.19
CA MET A 99 -6.45 8.94 -0.37
C MET A 99 -7.86 8.34 -0.21
N LYS A 100 -8.79 9.07 0.42
CA LYS A 100 -10.20 8.66 0.53
C LYS A 100 -10.92 8.75 -0.82
N ASP A 101 -10.60 9.77 -1.61
CA ASP A 101 -11.25 10.03 -2.90
C ASP A 101 -10.42 9.50 -4.08
N THR A 102 -9.10 9.68 -3.99
CA THR A 102 -8.12 9.29 -5.01
C THR A 102 -7.02 8.45 -4.37
N PRO A 103 -7.12 7.11 -4.42
CA PRO A 103 -6.11 6.22 -3.84
C PRO A 103 -4.69 6.54 -4.33
N LEU A 104 -3.72 6.43 -3.43
CA LEU A 104 -2.31 6.58 -3.76
C LEU A 104 -1.85 5.38 -4.59
N HIS A 105 -1.53 5.63 -5.84
CA HIS A 105 -0.95 4.64 -6.74
C HIS A 105 0.57 4.70 -6.70
N PHE A 106 1.21 3.56 -6.43
CA PHE A 106 2.67 3.45 -6.47
C PHE A 106 3.08 2.08 -6.99
N GLN A 107 3.83 2.09 -8.10
CA GLN A 107 4.13 0.88 -8.88
C GLN A 107 2.83 0.10 -9.20
N SER A 108 2.78 -1.19 -8.88
CA SER A 108 1.60 -2.04 -9.11
C SER A 108 0.57 -1.97 -7.99
N TYR A 109 0.74 -1.12 -6.98
CA TYR A 109 -0.11 -1.05 -5.80
C TYR A 109 -0.98 0.21 -5.76
N SER A 110 -2.08 0.09 -5.03
CA SER A 110 -2.99 1.16 -4.64
C SER A 110 -3.15 1.16 -3.12
N ILE A 111 -3.06 2.33 -2.50
CA ILE A 111 -3.34 2.55 -1.08
C ILE A 111 -4.50 3.53 -0.99
N GLY A 112 -5.62 3.08 -0.45
CA GLY A 112 -6.80 3.92 -0.28
C GLY A 112 -7.61 3.47 0.92
N PHE A 113 -8.86 3.92 0.97
CA PHE A 113 -9.80 3.58 2.03
C PHE A 113 -10.94 2.71 1.51
N LYS A 114 -11.34 1.72 2.31
CA LYS A 114 -12.60 0.99 2.19
C LYS A 114 -13.44 1.33 3.43
N GLY A 115 -14.37 2.26 3.28
CA GLY A 115 -15.00 2.91 4.43
C GLY A 115 -13.96 3.63 5.28
N SER A 116 -13.90 3.32 6.58
CA SER A 116 -12.90 3.87 7.50
C SER A 116 -11.57 3.11 7.53
N THR A 117 -11.46 1.98 6.83
CA THR A 117 -10.30 1.09 6.91
C THR A 117 -9.34 1.31 5.75
N VAL A 118 -8.06 1.51 6.06
CA VAL A 118 -7.00 1.58 5.04
C VAL A 118 -6.82 0.22 4.36
N SER A 119 -6.75 0.21 3.03
CA SER A 119 -6.51 -0.99 2.24
C SER A 119 -5.36 -0.77 1.26
N VAL A 120 -4.39 -1.70 1.28
CA VAL A 120 -3.36 -1.84 0.25
C VAL A 120 -3.75 -2.99 -0.67
N GLN A 121 -3.80 -2.73 -1.97
CA GLN A 121 -4.23 -3.67 -3.00
C GLN A 121 -3.33 -3.58 -4.23
N VAL A 122 -3.32 -4.61 -5.06
CA VAL A 122 -2.79 -4.51 -6.43
C VAL A 122 -3.78 -3.69 -7.26
N THR A 123 -3.29 -2.80 -8.12
CA THR A 123 -4.17 -1.95 -8.95
C THR A 123 -5.07 -2.78 -9.87
N SER A 124 -6.28 -2.30 -10.14
CA SER A 124 -7.25 -3.00 -11.00
C SER A 124 -6.73 -3.23 -12.42
N ARG A 125 -5.85 -2.37 -12.94
CA ARG A 125 -5.21 -2.56 -14.26
C ARG A 125 -4.32 -3.80 -14.27
N VAL A 126 -3.49 -3.96 -13.23
CA VAL A 126 -2.59 -5.11 -13.09
C VAL A 126 -3.38 -6.36 -12.74
N TRP A 127 -4.35 -6.25 -11.83
CA TRP A 127 -5.16 -7.38 -11.40
C TRP A 127 -5.96 -8.02 -12.53
N ARG A 128 -6.57 -7.22 -13.41
CA ARG A 128 -7.28 -7.73 -14.60
C ARG A 128 -6.39 -8.54 -15.56
N ARG A 129 -5.08 -8.30 -15.58
CA ARG A 129 -4.14 -9.10 -16.38
C ARG A 129 -3.94 -10.48 -15.75
N ILE A 130 -3.87 -10.53 -14.42
CA ILE A 130 -3.78 -11.78 -13.66
C ILE A 130 -5.05 -12.59 -13.85
N GLU A 131 -6.23 -11.96 -13.73
CA GLU A 131 -7.52 -12.63 -13.94
C GLU A 131 -7.59 -13.29 -15.32
N ARG A 132 -7.24 -12.57 -16.40
CA ARG A 132 -7.19 -13.16 -17.75
C ARG A 132 -6.21 -14.33 -17.86
N HIS A 133 -5.01 -14.18 -17.31
CA HIS A 133 -4.05 -15.28 -17.32
C HIS A 133 -4.59 -16.51 -16.58
N MET A 134 -5.31 -16.33 -15.47
CA MET A 134 -5.93 -17.44 -14.75
C MET A 134 -7.07 -18.08 -15.54
N GLU A 135 -7.78 -17.33 -16.40
CA GLU A 135 -8.82 -17.88 -17.28
C GLU A 135 -8.23 -18.91 -18.26
N ASP A 136 -7.04 -18.63 -18.81
CA ASP A 136 -6.33 -19.55 -19.70
C ASP A 136 -5.90 -20.85 -18.98
N LEU A 137 -5.76 -20.78 -17.66
CA LEU A 137 -5.35 -21.90 -16.82
C LEU A 137 -6.51 -22.72 -16.23
N ILE A 138 -7.78 -22.34 -16.46
CA ILE A 138 -8.95 -22.96 -15.78
C ILE A 138 -8.97 -24.49 -15.94
N PHE A 139 -8.62 -25.00 -17.11
CA PHE A 139 -8.65 -26.44 -17.43
C PHE A 139 -7.36 -27.18 -17.07
N GLN A 140 -6.36 -26.48 -16.55
CA GLN A 140 -5.10 -27.08 -16.14
C GLN A 140 -5.25 -27.89 -14.84
N PRO A 141 -4.30 -28.79 -14.55
CA PRO A 141 -4.24 -29.49 -13.27
C PRO A 141 -4.19 -28.51 -12.09
N GLN A 142 -4.74 -28.94 -10.95
CA GLN A 142 -4.79 -28.13 -9.73
C GLN A 142 -3.42 -27.57 -9.32
N SER A 143 -2.36 -28.39 -9.39
CA SER A 143 -1.00 -27.99 -9.03
C SER A 143 -0.47 -26.80 -9.85
N VAL A 144 -0.81 -26.73 -11.14
CA VAL A 144 -0.40 -25.62 -12.01
C VAL A 144 -1.06 -24.32 -11.57
N ILE A 145 -2.35 -24.38 -11.24
CA ILE A 145 -3.13 -23.22 -10.82
C ILE A 145 -2.68 -22.75 -9.43
N GLU A 146 -2.39 -23.67 -8.51
CA GLU A 146 -1.85 -23.37 -7.19
C GLU A 146 -0.50 -22.66 -7.28
N GLU A 147 0.44 -23.19 -8.08
CA GLU A 147 1.76 -22.57 -8.27
C GLU A 147 1.63 -21.19 -8.95
N ALA A 148 0.71 -21.02 -9.91
CA ALA A 148 0.45 -19.73 -10.54
C ALA A 148 -0.03 -18.67 -9.53
N ILE A 149 -0.92 -19.03 -8.60
CA ILE A 149 -1.39 -18.12 -7.53
C ILE A 149 -0.29 -17.89 -6.48
N ALA A 150 0.45 -18.94 -6.11
CA ALA A 150 1.55 -18.91 -5.14
C ALA A 150 2.71 -18.02 -5.57
N SER A 151 3.05 -18.06 -6.86
CA SER A 151 4.19 -17.36 -7.46
C SER A 151 3.92 -15.89 -7.77
N LEU A 152 2.69 -15.40 -7.55
CA LEU A 152 2.35 -14.00 -7.77
C LEU A 152 3.30 -13.07 -6.98
N PRO A 153 3.98 -12.10 -7.63
CA PRO A 153 5.07 -11.33 -7.04
C PRO A 153 4.56 -10.15 -6.20
N TYR A 154 3.52 -10.36 -5.39
CA TYR A 154 2.89 -9.31 -4.59
C TYR A 154 2.95 -9.60 -3.09
N TYR A 155 3.21 -8.55 -2.31
CA TYR A 155 3.20 -8.60 -0.86
C TYR A 155 1.81 -8.92 -0.32
N ASN A 156 1.74 -9.75 0.72
CA ASN A 156 0.50 -10.21 1.33
C ASN A 156 -0.13 -9.17 2.28
N PHE A 157 -0.44 -7.98 1.77
CA PHE A 157 -1.30 -7.04 2.50
C PHE A 157 -2.74 -7.56 2.56
N PRO A 158 -3.53 -7.26 3.62
CA PRO A 158 -4.90 -7.79 3.75
C PRO A 158 -5.80 -7.53 2.54
N GLY A 159 -5.60 -6.42 1.83
CA GLY A 159 -6.34 -6.12 0.60
C GLY A 159 -5.91 -6.96 -0.61
N VAL A 160 -4.62 -7.34 -0.71
CA VAL A 160 -4.07 -8.25 -1.72
C VAL A 160 -4.48 -9.69 -1.44
N VAL A 161 -4.49 -10.10 -0.17
CA VAL A 161 -4.97 -11.42 0.26
C VAL A 161 -6.42 -11.64 -0.18
N ARG A 162 -7.28 -10.65 0.07
CA ARG A 162 -8.68 -10.70 -0.40
C ARG A 162 -8.79 -10.80 -1.91
N GLN A 163 -7.93 -10.10 -2.65
CA GLN A 163 -7.88 -10.22 -4.11
C GLN A 163 -7.52 -11.66 -4.53
N LYS A 164 -6.50 -12.28 -3.92
CA LYS A 164 -6.13 -13.68 -4.19
C LYS A 164 -7.27 -14.65 -3.85
N GLN A 165 -7.97 -14.45 -2.75
CA GLN A 165 -9.14 -15.26 -2.36
C GLN A 165 -10.29 -15.13 -3.37
N HIS A 166 -10.59 -13.90 -3.82
CA HIS A 166 -11.61 -13.68 -4.85
C HIS A 166 -11.24 -14.33 -6.18
N LEU A 167 -9.95 -14.28 -6.56
CA LEU A 167 -9.45 -14.96 -7.75
C LEU A 167 -9.63 -16.47 -7.68
N LEU A 168 -9.27 -17.09 -6.55
CA LEU A 168 -9.50 -18.52 -6.33
C LEU A 168 -11.01 -18.86 -6.39
N HIS A 169 -11.85 -18.04 -5.77
CA HIS A 169 -13.30 -18.21 -5.83
C HIS A 169 -13.82 -18.15 -7.27
N TYR A 170 -13.38 -17.16 -8.04
CA TYR A 170 -13.72 -16.99 -9.45
C TYR A 170 -13.31 -18.23 -10.29
N VAL A 171 -12.07 -18.68 -10.14
CA VAL A 171 -11.58 -19.89 -10.83
C VAL A 171 -12.42 -21.11 -10.45
N ASN A 172 -12.72 -21.30 -9.16
CA ASN A 172 -13.52 -22.43 -8.69
C ASN A 172 -14.96 -22.39 -9.22
N GLN A 173 -15.57 -21.21 -9.33
CA GLN A 173 -16.89 -21.08 -9.97
C GLN A 173 -16.86 -21.54 -11.43
N ARG A 174 -15.85 -21.12 -12.20
CA ARG A 174 -15.71 -21.50 -13.61
C ARG A 174 -15.42 -23.00 -13.79
N ARG A 175 -14.55 -23.57 -12.94
CA ARG A 175 -14.25 -25.01 -12.91
C ARG A 175 -15.50 -25.84 -12.63
N LYS A 176 -16.30 -25.43 -11.64
CA LYS A 176 -17.56 -26.11 -11.32
C LYS A 176 -18.53 -26.12 -12.50
N VAL A 177 -18.67 -25.01 -13.22
CA VAL A 177 -19.51 -24.93 -14.44
C VAL A 177 -19.00 -25.88 -15.53
N ALA A 178 -17.68 -26.07 -15.63
CA ALA A 178 -17.06 -27.01 -16.56
C ALA A 178 -17.03 -28.47 -16.07
N GLY A 179 -17.68 -28.80 -14.95
CA GLY A 179 -17.67 -30.15 -14.37
C GLY A 179 -16.33 -30.56 -13.73
N LEU A 180 -15.41 -29.62 -13.52
CA LEU A 180 -14.12 -29.86 -12.88
C LEU A 180 -14.20 -29.69 -11.36
N GLN A 181 -13.37 -30.44 -10.64
CA GLN A 181 -13.25 -30.32 -9.19
C GLN A 181 -12.71 -28.95 -8.78
N PRO A 182 -13.29 -28.32 -7.73
CA PRO A 182 -12.79 -27.07 -7.19
C PRO A 182 -11.43 -27.28 -6.51
N ILE A 183 -10.64 -26.22 -6.49
CA ILE A 183 -9.32 -26.20 -5.88
C ILE A 183 -9.45 -25.85 -4.41
N THR A 184 -8.96 -26.73 -3.55
CA THR A 184 -8.85 -26.51 -2.10
C THR A 184 -7.43 -26.02 -1.77
N PHE A 185 -7.21 -24.72 -1.95
CA PHE A 185 -5.91 -24.09 -1.74
C PHE A 185 -6.06 -22.92 -0.78
N ASN A 186 -5.08 -22.75 0.11
CA ASN A 186 -4.96 -21.55 0.94
C ASN A 186 -3.89 -20.62 0.35
N PRO A 187 -4.26 -19.51 -0.32
CA PRO A 187 -3.30 -18.57 -0.92
C PRO A 187 -2.36 -17.90 0.09
N MET A 188 -2.62 -18.07 1.40
CA MET A 188 -1.81 -17.54 2.49
C MET A 188 -0.66 -18.46 2.92
N GLU A 189 -0.78 -19.76 2.68
CA GLU A 189 0.22 -20.76 3.07
C GLU A 189 1.32 -20.89 2.01
N ALA A 190 0.98 -20.64 0.75
CA ALA A 190 1.93 -20.54 -0.34
C ALA A 190 2.86 -19.32 -0.18
N LYS A 191 4.12 -19.60 0.17
CA LYS A 191 5.26 -18.68 0.29
C LYS A 191 4.95 -17.36 1.03
N ARG A 192 5.16 -17.39 2.35
CA ARG A 192 5.29 -16.22 3.23
C ARG A 192 6.51 -15.34 2.87
N HIS A 193 6.54 -14.72 1.68
CA HIS A 193 7.52 -13.68 1.40
C HIS A 193 7.05 -12.34 2.00
N LEU A 194 7.61 -12.06 3.18
CA LEU A 194 7.87 -10.72 3.73
C LEU A 194 6.65 -9.85 4.07
N LEU A 195 5.97 -10.24 5.15
CA LEU A 195 5.59 -9.33 6.24
C LEU A 195 5.87 -10.02 7.58
N ARG A 196 7.14 -10.38 7.86
CA ARG A 196 7.55 -10.70 9.24
C ARG A 196 7.63 -9.39 10.03
N GLY A 197 6.45 -8.95 10.44
CA GLY A 197 6.20 -7.80 11.29
C GLY A 197 4.76 -7.91 11.78
N ASN A 198 4.50 -8.91 12.61
CA ASN A 198 3.30 -9.12 13.44
C ASN A 198 2.03 -8.37 12.98
N TYR A 199 1.44 -8.82 11.88
CA TYR A 199 0.04 -8.51 11.58
C TYR A 199 -0.85 -9.58 12.21
N ASN A 200 -1.15 -9.42 13.50
CA ASN A 200 -2.23 -10.17 14.13
C ASN A 200 -3.55 -9.73 13.50
N ALA A 201 -4.19 -10.65 12.77
CA ALA A 201 -5.55 -10.51 12.23
C ALA A 201 -6.64 -10.41 13.33
N ALA A 202 -6.27 -10.21 14.60
CA ALA A 202 -7.15 -10.20 15.76
C ALA A 202 -7.75 -8.82 16.11
N LEU A 203 -7.60 -7.79 15.27
CA LEU A 203 -8.03 -6.42 15.62
C LEU A 203 -9.10 -5.81 14.68
N VAL A 204 -9.86 -6.63 13.93
CA VAL A 204 -11.03 -6.17 13.13
C VAL A 204 -12.35 -6.41 13.88
N LYS A 205 -12.36 -6.19 15.19
CA LYS A 205 -13.59 -5.99 15.95
C LYS A 205 -13.37 -4.88 16.97
N ARG A 206 -13.91 -3.70 16.66
CA ARG A 206 -14.50 -2.73 17.58
C ARG A 206 -15.16 -1.63 16.75
#